data_AF-A0A659RX27-F1
#
_entry.id   AF-A0A659RX27-F1
#
_cell.length_a   1.000
_cell.length_b   1.000
_cell.length_c   1.000
_cell.angle_alpha   90.00
_cell.angle_beta   90.00
_cell.angle_gamma   90.00
#
_symmetry.space_group_name_H-M   'P 1'
#
loop_
_entity.id
_entity.type
_entity.pdbx_description
1 polymer ?
#
loop_
_entity_poly.entity_id
_entity_poly.type
_entity_poly.pdbx_seq_one_letter_code
_entity_poly.pdbx_strand_id
1 'polypeptide(L)'
;MLTLDTLNTMLAVSEEGMVEEMILALLASPQLVIFFEKFPRLKNAVTADLPRWREALRSRLKDAHVPPELMEEVMCYQQSQLLSTPQFIVQLPQILALLHRLHSPYAAQAKQLTESNSTFTPALHTLFLQRWRLSLVVQATTLNQQLLEEEREQLLSDVQERMTLSGQLEPTLAENDNAAGRLWDMSAGQLKRGDYQLIVKYGEFLAAQPELMQLAEQLGRSREAKSVPKKDAPMETFRTLVREPATVPEQVDGIQQSDDILRLLPPELATLGITELEYEFYRRLVEKQLLTYRLHGEEWREFFTEGPCG
;
A
#
# COMPACT_ATOMS: atom_id res chain seq x y z
N MET A 1 -17.47 -6.76 16.29
CA MET A 1 -16.78 -5.45 16.41
C MET A 1 -17.57 -4.47 15.58
N LEU A 2 -18.04 -3.35 16.17
CA LEU A 2 -18.74 -2.30 15.41
C LEU A 2 -17.69 -1.41 14.73
N THR A 3 -17.85 -1.16 13.43
CA THR A 3 -17.04 -0.20 12.67
C THR A 3 -17.67 1.19 12.77
N LEU A 4 -16.87 2.24 12.54
CA LEU A 4 -17.34 3.62 12.58
C LEU A 4 -18.50 3.87 11.59
N ASP A 5 -18.48 3.20 10.43
CA ASP A 5 -19.56 3.21 9.43
C ASP A 5 -20.90 2.67 10.00
N THR A 6 -20.86 1.56 10.76
CA THR A 6 -22.07 1.05 11.43
C THR A 6 -22.62 2.02 12.47
N LEU A 7 -21.75 2.78 13.14
CA LEU A 7 -22.16 3.77 14.12
C LEU A 7 -22.72 5.03 13.45
N ASN A 8 -22.07 5.52 12.40
CA ASN A 8 -22.50 6.69 11.64
C ASN A 8 -23.83 6.43 10.91
N THR A 9 -24.03 5.23 10.37
CA THR A 9 -25.34 4.82 9.80
C THR A 9 -26.43 4.72 10.87
N MET A 10 -26.14 4.16 12.05
CA MET A 10 -27.10 4.09 13.16
C MET A 10 -27.48 5.47 13.71
N LEU A 11 -26.53 6.40 13.74
CA LEU A 11 -26.75 7.75 14.25
C LEU A 11 -27.18 8.75 13.17
N ALA A 12 -27.17 8.35 11.89
CA ALA A 12 -27.42 9.17 10.71
C ALA A 12 -26.48 10.37 10.57
N VAL A 13 -25.18 10.15 10.84
CA VAL A 13 -24.14 11.18 10.70
C VAL A 13 -23.63 11.20 9.26
N SER A 14 -23.64 12.37 8.62
CA SER A 14 -23.18 12.54 7.24
C SER A 14 -21.66 12.66 7.16
N GLU A 15 -21.00 11.62 6.67
CA GLU A 15 -19.54 11.60 6.46
C GLU A 15 -19.09 12.46 5.27
N GLU A 16 -19.93 12.59 4.24
CA GLU A 16 -19.56 13.23 2.98
C GLU A 16 -19.21 14.72 3.12
N GLY A 17 -19.99 15.46 3.92
CA GLY A 17 -19.73 16.87 4.18
C GLY A 17 -18.43 17.10 4.94
N MET A 18 -18.10 16.23 5.90
CA MET A 18 -16.88 16.37 6.71
C MET A 18 -15.61 16.14 5.88
N VAL A 19 -15.63 15.19 4.95
CA VAL A 19 -14.49 14.95 4.04
C VAL A 19 -14.28 16.14 3.09
N GLU A 20 -15.36 16.75 2.58
CA GLU A 20 -15.25 17.91 1.71
C GLU A 20 -14.73 19.15 2.45
N GLU A 21 -15.24 19.41 3.66
CA GLU A 21 -14.75 20.48 4.53
C GLU A 21 -13.26 20.32 4.86
N MET A 22 -12.82 19.10 5.16
CA MET A 22 -11.40 18.81 5.45
C MET A 22 -10.50 19.08 4.25
N ILE A 23 -10.93 18.70 3.03
CA ILE A 23 -10.15 18.94 1.80
C ILE A 23 -10.07 20.43 1.49
N LEU A 24 -11.16 21.17 1.66
CA LEU A 24 -11.16 22.62 1.53
C LEU A 24 -10.22 23.25 2.55
N ALA A 25 -10.24 22.79 3.81
CA ALA A 25 -9.35 23.25 4.86
C ALA A 25 -7.87 22.92 4.56
N LEU A 26 -7.58 21.75 3.96
CA LEU A 26 -6.25 21.37 3.53
C LEU A 26 -5.75 22.32 2.43
N LEU A 27 -6.54 22.53 1.37
CA LEU A 27 -6.19 23.43 0.27
C LEU A 27 -6.07 24.90 0.69
N ALA A 28 -6.83 25.32 1.71
CA ALA A 28 -6.77 26.65 2.29
C ALA A 28 -5.60 26.85 3.26
N SER A 29 -4.80 25.81 3.53
CA SER A 29 -3.62 25.93 4.41
C SER A 29 -2.66 26.99 3.86
N PRO A 30 -2.22 27.97 4.67
CA PRO A 30 -1.42 29.11 4.20
C PRO A 30 -0.09 28.66 3.55
N GLN A 31 0.48 27.54 4.01
CA GLN A 31 1.70 26.97 3.46
C GLN A 31 1.50 26.48 2.02
N LEU A 32 0.38 25.83 1.73
CA LEU A 32 0.05 25.37 0.37
C LEU A 32 -0.30 26.55 -0.54
N VAL A 33 -1.04 27.53 -0.05
CA VAL A 33 -1.43 28.72 -0.81
C VAL A 33 -0.20 29.49 -1.29
N ILE A 34 0.74 29.81 -0.39
CA ILE A 34 1.97 30.53 -0.74
C ILE A 34 2.82 29.72 -1.72
N PHE A 35 2.83 28.38 -1.60
CA PHE A 35 3.57 27.52 -2.50
C PHE A 35 2.94 27.45 -3.89
N PHE A 36 1.61 27.36 -3.99
CA PHE A 36 0.90 27.36 -5.26
C PHE A 36 1.01 28.67 -6.03
N GLU A 37 1.19 29.79 -5.34
CA GLU A 37 1.53 31.07 -5.99
C GLU A 37 2.91 31.04 -6.64
N LYS A 38 3.88 30.37 -6.00
CA LYS A 38 5.23 30.21 -6.55
C LYS A 38 5.29 29.18 -7.68
N PHE A 39 4.50 28.11 -7.57
CA PHE A 39 4.57 26.95 -8.47
C PHE A 39 3.18 26.55 -9.00
N PRO A 40 2.61 27.29 -9.97
CA PRO A 40 1.26 27.04 -10.48
C PRO A 40 1.10 25.69 -11.20
N ARG A 41 2.18 25.13 -11.73
CA ARG A 41 2.18 23.81 -12.40
C ARG A 41 1.95 22.67 -11.40
N LEU A 42 2.53 22.76 -10.21
CA LEU A 42 2.37 21.78 -9.14
C LEU A 42 0.96 21.81 -8.54
N LYS A 43 0.29 22.97 -8.57
CA LYS A 43 -1.13 23.08 -8.21
C LYS A 43 -2.00 22.12 -9.03
N ASN A 44 -1.78 22.05 -10.35
CA ASN A 44 -2.55 21.16 -11.24
C ASN A 44 -2.31 19.69 -10.91
N ALA A 45 -1.07 19.32 -10.58
CA ALA A 45 -0.71 17.96 -10.18
C ALA A 45 -1.36 17.57 -8.84
N VAL A 46 -1.35 18.46 -7.85
CA VAL A 46 -2.05 18.24 -6.56
C VAL A 46 -3.56 18.12 -6.75
N THR A 47 -4.17 18.96 -7.59
CA THR A 47 -5.61 18.85 -7.87
C THR A 47 -5.99 17.53 -8.56
N ALA A 48 -5.07 16.91 -9.29
CA ALA A 48 -5.30 15.59 -9.90
C ALA A 48 -5.28 14.45 -8.86
N ASP A 49 -4.56 14.61 -7.74
CA ASP A 49 -4.49 13.64 -6.65
C ASP A 49 -5.69 13.74 -5.67
N LEU A 50 -6.42 14.85 -5.68
CA LEU A 50 -7.55 15.11 -4.78
C LEU A 50 -8.60 13.97 -4.75
N PRO A 51 -9.04 13.41 -5.89
CA PRO A 51 -9.99 12.29 -5.90
C PRO A 51 -9.44 11.03 -5.23
N ARG A 52 -8.13 10.77 -5.37
CA ARG A 52 -7.48 9.63 -4.73
C ARG A 52 -7.43 9.80 -3.22
N TRP A 53 -7.13 11.00 -2.73
CA TRP A 53 -7.16 11.31 -1.30
C TRP A 53 -8.57 11.20 -0.72
N ARG A 54 -9.60 11.66 -1.45
CA ARG A 54 -11.00 11.48 -1.07
C ARG A 54 -11.33 10.02 -0.82
N GLU A 55 -10.95 9.15 -1.73
CA GLU A 55 -11.24 7.71 -1.61
C GLU A 55 -10.46 7.06 -0.47
N ALA A 56 -9.18 7.43 -0.29
CA ALA A 56 -8.36 6.95 0.81
C ALA A 56 -8.91 7.37 2.18
N LEU A 57 -9.37 8.62 2.33
CA LEU A 57 -9.99 9.11 3.57
C LEU A 57 -11.31 8.38 3.85
N ARG A 58 -12.12 8.13 2.82
CA ARG A 58 -13.36 7.34 2.95
C ARG A 58 -13.09 5.91 3.38
N SER A 59 -12.09 5.24 2.80
CA SER A 59 -11.75 3.88 3.23
C SER A 59 -11.22 3.87 4.66
N ARG A 60 -10.38 4.84 5.03
CA ARG A 60 -9.85 4.97 6.39
C ARG A 60 -10.93 5.22 7.43
N LEU A 61 -11.91 6.08 7.14
CA LEU A 61 -13.06 6.30 8.02
C LEU A 61 -13.89 5.02 8.20
N LYS A 62 -14.07 4.22 7.16
CA LYS A 62 -14.81 2.95 7.24
C LYS A 62 -14.08 1.90 8.07
N ASP A 63 -12.76 1.83 7.92
CA ASP A 63 -11.91 0.87 8.62
C ASP A 63 -11.60 1.29 10.07
N ALA A 64 -11.76 2.58 10.39
CA ALA A 64 -11.51 3.12 11.71
C ALA A 64 -12.38 2.46 12.79
N HIS A 65 -11.73 2.13 13.90
CA HIS A 65 -12.36 1.46 15.02
C HIS A 65 -12.94 2.45 16.01
N VAL A 66 -14.14 2.13 16.49
CA VAL A 66 -14.81 2.89 17.55
C VAL A 66 -14.15 2.56 18.90
N PRO A 67 -13.85 3.55 19.76
CA PRO A 67 -13.35 3.31 21.10
C PRO A 67 -14.26 2.36 21.88
N PRO A 68 -13.68 1.45 22.68
CA PRO A 68 -14.47 0.45 23.40
C PRO A 68 -15.48 1.09 24.36
N GLU A 69 -15.18 2.25 24.95
CA GLU A 69 -16.13 2.92 25.85
C GLU A 69 -17.40 3.39 25.11
N LEU A 70 -17.22 3.98 23.92
CA LEU A 70 -18.34 4.43 23.08
C LEU A 70 -19.14 3.25 22.54
N MET A 71 -18.47 2.14 22.23
CA MET A 71 -19.14 0.90 21.81
C MET A 71 -20.07 0.36 22.91
N GLU A 72 -19.59 0.27 24.15
CA GLU A 72 -20.41 -0.15 25.29
C GLU A 72 -21.61 0.80 25.50
N GLU A 73 -21.40 2.11 25.36
CA GLU A 73 -22.45 3.11 25.49
C GLU A 73 -23.54 2.97 24.41
N VAL A 74 -23.15 2.80 23.14
CA VAL A 74 -24.08 2.61 22.02
C VAL A 74 -24.86 1.30 22.15
N MET A 75 -24.21 0.23 22.60
CA MET A 75 -24.89 -1.05 22.85
C MET A 75 -25.93 -0.92 23.97
N CYS A 76 -25.59 -0.21 25.05
CA CYS A 76 -26.53 0.08 26.13
C CYS A 76 -27.72 0.92 25.64
N TYR A 77 -27.45 1.94 24.82
CA TYR A 77 -28.48 2.77 24.20
C TYR A 77 -29.42 1.95 23.31
N GLN A 78 -28.90 1.07 22.44
CA GLN A 78 -29.72 0.19 21.60
C GLN A 78 -30.62 -0.74 22.42
N GLN A 79 -30.08 -1.32 23.50
CA GLN A 79 -30.88 -2.14 24.40
C GLN A 79 -31.99 -1.31 25.05
N SER A 80 -31.68 -0.08 25.49
CA SER A 80 -32.65 0.81 26.12
C SER A 80 -33.78 1.26 25.18
N GLN A 81 -33.53 1.36 23.87
CA GLN A 81 -34.56 1.67 22.87
C GLN A 81 -35.62 0.57 22.74
N LEU A 82 -35.27 -0.69 23.02
CA LEU A 82 -36.18 -1.83 22.91
C LEU A 82 -37.04 -2.01 24.17
N LEU A 83 -36.73 -1.31 25.26
CA LEU A 83 -37.43 -1.45 26.54
C LEU A 83 -38.74 -0.66 26.56
N SER A 84 -39.75 -1.24 27.20
CA SER A 84 -40.94 -0.49 27.57
C SER A 84 -40.67 0.44 28.76
N THR A 85 -41.43 1.53 28.90
CA THR A 85 -41.28 2.49 30.02
C THR A 85 -41.18 1.85 31.42
N PRO A 86 -42.00 0.85 31.83
CA PRO A 86 -41.84 0.24 33.15
C PRO A 86 -40.54 -0.58 33.29
N GLN A 87 -40.08 -1.24 32.24
CA GLN A 87 -38.82 -1.98 32.24
C GLN A 87 -37.62 -1.02 32.27
N PHE A 88 -37.72 0.09 31.54
CA PHE A 88 -36.72 1.15 31.55
C PHE A 88 -36.53 1.74 32.95
N ILE A 89 -37.60 2.00 33.69
CA ILE A 89 -37.53 2.52 35.07
C ILE A 89 -36.77 1.57 35.99
N VAL A 90 -36.96 0.25 35.86
CA VAL A 90 -36.27 -0.76 36.66
C VAL A 90 -34.76 -0.80 36.33
N GLN A 91 -34.41 -0.64 35.05
CA GLN A 91 -33.01 -0.68 34.61
C GLN A 91 -32.29 0.67 34.70
N LEU A 92 -33.00 1.76 34.92
CA LEU A 92 -32.47 3.13 34.96
C LEU A 92 -31.29 3.32 35.93
N PRO A 93 -31.29 2.77 37.16
CA PRO A 93 -30.13 2.88 38.06
C PRO A 93 -28.88 2.20 37.50
N GLN A 94 -29.05 1.09 36.79
CA GLN A 94 -27.95 0.37 36.15
C GLN A 94 -27.40 1.17 34.96
N ILE A 95 -28.27 1.74 34.14
CA ILE A 95 -27.90 2.62 33.02
C ILE A 95 -27.11 3.84 33.52
N LEU A 96 -27.58 4.49 34.59
CA LEU A 96 -26.87 5.65 35.18
C LEU A 96 -25.49 5.29 35.74
N ALA A 97 -25.35 4.10 36.34
CA ALA A 97 -24.07 3.60 36.84
C ALA A 97 -23.09 3.31 35.69
N LEU A 98 -23.57 2.70 34.60
CA LEU A 98 -22.78 2.47 33.39
C LEU A 98 -22.32 3.79 32.76
N LEU A 99 -23.22 4.77 32.59
CA LEU A 99 -22.89 6.09 32.05
C LEU A 99 -21.84 6.83 32.89
N HIS A 100 -21.88 6.68 34.22
CA HIS A 100 -20.86 7.25 35.11
C HIS A 100 -19.51 6.56 34.98
N ARG A 101 -19.51 5.23 34.86
CA ARG A 101 -18.29 4.45 34.67
C ARG A 101 -17.60 4.76 33.34
N LEU A 102 -18.38 4.96 32.29
CA LEU A 102 -17.89 5.26 30.94
C LEU A 102 -17.57 6.76 30.74
N HIS A 103 -17.70 7.58 31.79
CA HIS A 103 -17.48 9.03 31.73
C HIS A 103 -18.25 9.71 30.58
N SER A 104 -19.48 9.24 30.29
CA SER A 104 -20.30 9.81 29.23
C SER A 104 -20.66 11.28 29.53
N PRO A 105 -20.59 12.19 28.54
CA PRO A 105 -21.00 13.58 28.70
C PRO A 105 -22.50 13.70 29.01
N TYR A 106 -23.31 12.69 28.70
CA TYR A 106 -24.72 12.65 29.05
C TYR A 106 -24.97 12.29 30.52
N ALA A 107 -23.99 11.69 31.22
CA ALA A 107 -24.19 11.15 32.57
C ALA A 107 -24.69 12.19 33.59
N ALA A 108 -24.18 13.43 33.52
CA ALA A 108 -24.61 14.52 34.38
C ALA A 108 -26.06 14.96 34.10
N GLN A 109 -26.41 15.10 32.82
CA GLN A 109 -27.76 15.49 32.39
C GLN A 109 -28.79 14.40 32.71
N ALA A 110 -28.40 13.13 32.54
CA ALA A 110 -29.20 11.95 32.87
C ALA A 110 -29.55 11.91 34.37
N LYS A 111 -28.56 12.13 35.25
CA LYS A 111 -28.79 12.24 36.70
C LYS A 111 -29.74 13.37 37.05
N GLN A 112 -29.50 14.57 36.51
CA GLN A 112 -30.34 15.73 36.77
C GLN A 112 -31.81 15.50 36.36
N LEU A 113 -32.04 14.84 35.21
CA LEU A 113 -33.37 14.46 34.74
C LEU A 113 -34.08 13.48 35.69
N THR A 114 -33.32 12.58 36.33
CA THR A 114 -33.88 11.57 37.22
C THR A 114 -34.11 12.08 38.63
N GLU A 115 -33.27 13.00 39.11
CA GLU A 115 -33.40 13.62 40.43
C GLU A 115 -34.51 14.69 40.46
N SER A 116 -34.75 15.37 39.33
CA SER A 116 -35.76 16.43 39.23
C SER A 116 -37.20 15.93 39.07
N ASN A 117 -37.40 14.64 38.73
CA ASN A 117 -38.72 14.08 38.45
C ASN A 117 -39.03 12.91 39.39
N SER A 118 -40.07 13.04 40.22
CA SER A 118 -40.51 12.01 41.17
C SER A 118 -41.25 10.84 40.50
N THR A 119 -41.86 11.05 39.33
CA THR A 119 -42.50 10.00 38.53
C THR A 119 -41.99 10.04 37.10
N PHE A 120 -41.53 8.90 36.60
CA PHE A 120 -40.99 8.80 35.25
C PHE A 120 -42.11 8.49 34.26
N THR A 121 -42.55 9.50 33.52
CA THR A 121 -43.63 9.38 32.53
C THR A 121 -43.08 8.89 31.18
N PRO A 122 -43.92 8.33 30.29
CA PRO A 122 -43.49 7.94 28.93
C PRO A 122 -42.87 9.10 28.13
N ALA A 123 -43.28 10.34 28.36
CA ALA A 123 -42.69 11.53 27.73
C ALA A 123 -41.27 11.82 28.23
N LEU A 124 -40.98 11.58 29.51
CA LEU A 124 -39.63 11.69 30.05
C LEU A 124 -38.72 10.56 29.53
N HIS A 125 -39.28 9.37 29.32
CA HIS A 125 -38.57 8.26 28.68
C HIS A 125 -38.15 8.60 27.24
N THR A 126 -39.06 9.13 26.42
CA THR A 126 -38.68 9.54 25.06
C THR A 126 -37.68 10.69 25.05
N LEU A 127 -37.84 11.69 25.93
CA LEU A 127 -36.90 12.80 26.06
C LEU A 127 -35.50 12.31 26.49
N PHE A 128 -35.42 11.36 27.43
CA PHE A 128 -34.16 10.78 27.87
C PHE A 128 -33.41 10.12 26.70
N LEU A 129 -34.11 9.29 25.92
CA LEU A 129 -33.52 8.64 24.75
C LEU A 129 -33.11 9.65 23.68
N GLN A 130 -33.91 10.70 23.45
CA GLN A 130 -33.58 11.76 22.49
C GLN A 130 -32.33 12.54 22.89
N ARG A 131 -32.20 12.94 24.15
CA ARG A 131 -31.01 13.65 24.63
C ARG A 131 -29.78 12.76 24.64
N TRP A 132 -29.93 11.49 25.01
CA TRP A 132 -28.85 10.52 24.92
C TRP A 132 -28.38 10.34 23.47
N ARG A 133 -29.33 10.21 22.53
CA ARG A 133 -29.01 10.15 21.09
C ARG A 133 -28.21 11.36 20.63
N LEU A 134 -28.64 12.57 21.00
CA LEU A 134 -27.94 13.79 20.62
C LEU A 134 -26.51 13.81 21.19
N SER A 135 -26.32 13.38 22.43
CA SER A 135 -25.00 13.24 23.02
C SER A 135 -24.11 12.26 22.26
N LEU A 136 -24.65 11.08 21.90
CA LEU A 136 -23.93 10.07 21.11
C LEU A 136 -23.58 10.60 19.72
N VAL A 137 -24.50 11.32 19.06
CA VAL A 137 -24.25 11.98 17.76
C VAL A 137 -23.10 12.98 17.90
N VAL A 138 -23.10 13.82 18.94
CA VAL A 138 -22.02 14.78 19.18
C VAL A 138 -20.69 14.05 19.39
N GLN A 139 -20.63 13.04 20.26
CA GLN A 139 -19.42 12.26 20.48
C GLN A 139 -18.90 11.58 19.20
N ALA A 140 -19.79 11.00 18.40
CA ALA A 140 -19.46 10.41 17.11
C ALA A 140 -18.88 11.45 16.15
N THR A 141 -19.52 12.62 16.03
CA THR A 141 -19.03 13.70 15.17
C THR A 141 -17.69 14.25 15.64
N THR A 142 -17.46 14.41 16.94
CA THR A 142 -16.17 14.88 17.47
C THR A 142 -15.06 13.87 17.20
N LEU A 143 -15.37 12.57 17.30
CA LEU A 143 -14.40 11.52 17.01
C LEU A 143 -14.06 11.48 15.52
N ASN A 144 -15.07 11.57 14.65
CA ASN A 144 -14.86 11.67 13.20
C ASN A 144 -13.99 12.89 12.85
N GLN A 145 -14.25 14.05 13.47
CA GLN A 145 -13.45 15.27 13.28
C GLN A 145 -12.01 15.10 13.75
N GLN A 146 -11.78 14.50 14.91
CA GLN A 146 -10.42 14.25 15.43
C GLN A 146 -9.63 13.35 14.47
N LEU A 147 -10.23 12.25 14.02
CA LEU A 147 -9.59 11.34 13.07
C LEU A 147 -9.28 12.05 11.74
N LEU A 148 -10.22 12.84 11.22
CA LEU A 148 -9.99 13.62 10.01
C LEU A 148 -8.88 14.66 10.19
N GLU A 149 -8.79 15.32 11.34
CA GLU A 149 -7.73 16.30 11.60
C GLU A 149 -6.36 15.63 11.69
N GLU A 150 -6.25 14.45 12.32
CA GLU A 150 -5.02 13.66 12.34
C GLU A 150 -4.57 13.25 10.93
N GLU A 151 -5.50 12.76 10.10
CA GLU A 151 -5.21 12.41 8.71
C GLU A 151 -4.85 13.64 7.87
N ARG A 152 -5.49 14.79 8.12
CA ARG A 152 -5.16 16.06 7.48
C ARG A 152 -3.74 16.50 7.80
N GLU A 153 -3.32 16.41 9.07
CA GLU A 153 -1.95 16.77 9.48
C GLU A 153 -0.91 15.86 8.82
N GLN A 154 -1.18 14.55 8.75
CA GLN A 154 -0.32 13.60 8.05
C GLN A 154 -0.22 13.92 6.55
N LEU A 155 -1.37 14.12 5.88
CA LEU A 155 -1.41 14.49 4.47
C LEU A 155 -0.70 15.83 4.20
N LEU A 156 -0.87 16.82 5.08
CA LEU A 156 -0.16 18.10 4.97
C LEU A 156 1.34 17.92 5.08
N SER A 157 1.82 17.11 6.03
CA SER A 157 3.23 16.78 6.17
C SER A 157 3.77 16.11 4.92
N ASP A 158 3.09 15.07 4.42
CA ASP A 158 3.50 14.33 3.22
C ASP A 158 3.55 15.22 1.98
N VAL A 159 2.51 16.05 1.79
CA VAL A 159 2.46 17.02 0.69
C VAL A 159 3.58 18.04 0.81
N GLN A 160 3.89 18.53 2.01
CA GLN A 160 5.00 19.46 2.23
C GLN A 160 6.35 18.82 1.91
N GLU A 161 6.60 17.60 2.38
CA GLU A 161 7.83 16.88 2.05
C GLU A 161 7.95 16.74 0.52
N ARG A 162 6.90 16.29 -0.16
CA ARG A 162 6.87 16.17 -1.63
C ARG A 162 7.06 17.51 -2.34
N MET A 163 6.47 18.58 -1.83
CA MET A 163 6.64 19.94 -2.35
C MET A 163 8.09 20.44 -2.21
N THR A 164 8.74 20.21 -1.07
CA THR A 164 10.15 20.58 -0.89
C THR A 164 11.06 19.84 -1.85
N LEU A 165 10.80 18.54 -2.06
CA LEU A 165 11.56 17.72 -3.00
C LEU A 165 11.35 18.20 -4.45
N SER A 166 10.10 18.40 -4.86
CA SER A 166 9.78 18.85 -6.21
C SER A 166 10.32 20.26 -6.48
N GLY A 167 10.24 21.17 -5.50
CA GLY A 167 10.77 22.52 -5.64
C GLY A 167 12.30 22.56 -5.76
N GLN A 168 13.02 21.67 -5.08
CA GLN A 168 14.48 21.57 -5.23
C GLN A 168 14.92 20.99 -6.57
N LEU A 169 14.09 20.12 -7.17
CA LEU A 169 14.37 19.47 -8.45
C LEU A 169 13.91 20.30 -9.66
N GLU A 170 12.99 21.24 -9.46
CA GLU A 170 12.50 22.12 -10.52
C GLU A 170 13.61 22.88 -11.26
N PRO A 171 14.56 23.60 -10.62
CA PRO A 171 15.58 24.33 -11.38
C PRO A 171 16.48 23.41 -12.23
N THR A 172 16.68 22.16 -11.82
CA THR A 172 17.48 21.19 -12.59
C THR A 172 16.73 20.58 -13.78
N LEU A 173 15.40 20.70 -13.81
CA LEU A 173 14.54 20.01 -14.77
C LEU A 173 13.50 20.95 -15.42
N ALA A 174 13.59 22.26 -15.18
CA ALA A 174 12.65 23.30 -15.58
C ALA A 174 12.50 23.44 -17.11
N GLU A 175 13.48 22.98 -17.88
CA GLU A 175 13.47 23.05 -19.34
C GLU A 175 12.45 22.11 -19.99
N ASN A 176 11.94 21.11 -19.26
CA ASN A 176 10.92 20.19 -19.76
C ASN A 176 9.54 20.55 -19.22
N ASP A 177 8.65 21.07 -20.08
CA ASP A 177 7.27 21.44 -19.71
C ASP A 177 6.45 20.29 -19.10
N ASN A 178 6.80 19.03 -19.41
CA ASN A 178 6.19 17.82 -18.84
C ASN A 178 6.84 17.32 -17.54
N ALA A 179 8.00 17.87 -17.14
CA ALA A 179 8.76 17.34 -16.01
C ALA A 179 8.12 17.67 -14.66
N ALA A 180 7.47 18.82 -14.49
CA ALA A 180 6.90 19.21 -13.19
C ALA A 180 5.81 18.23 -12.70
N GLY A 181 4.90 17.80 -13.59
CA GLY A 181 3.89 16.79 -13.26
C GLY A 181 4.50 15.40 -13.03
N ARG A 182 5.54 15.05 -13.79
CA ARG A 182 6.26 13.79 -13.63
C ARG A 182 7.10 13.75 -12.36
N LEU A 183 7.66 14.87 -11.91
CA LEU A 183 8.39 15.01 -10.66
C LEU A 183 7.47 14.86 -9.45
N TRP A 184 6.27 15.44 -9.53
CA TRP A 184 5.22 15.19 -8.56
C TRP A 184 4.88 13.71 -8.49
N ASP A 185 4.66 13.05 -9.62
CA ASP A 185 4.36 11.60 -9.67
C ASP A 185 5.54 10.74 -9.16
N MET A 186 6.78 11.07 -9.51
CA MET A 186 7.99 10.39 -9.00
C MET A 186 8.18 10.57 -7.49
N SER A 187 7.78 11.72 -6.95
CA SER A 187 7.77 11.97 -5.49
C SER A 187 6.64 11.21 -4.77
N ALA A 188 5.70 10.58 -5.49
CA ALA A 188 4.68 9.71 -4.89
C ALA A 188 5.29 8.38 -4.39
N GLY A 189 6.45 7.99 -4.91
CA GLY A 189 7.23 6.88 -4.37
C GLY A 189 7.98 7.28 -3.10
N GLN A 190 8.25 6.33 -2.21
CA GLN A 190 9.15 6.55 -1.06
C GLN A 190 10.58 6.76 -1.55
N LEU A 191 10.90 7.96 -2.02
CA LEU A 191 12.27 8.35 -2.31
C LEU A 191 13.01 8.45 -0.98
N LYS A 192 14.04 7.63 -0.79
CA LYS A 192 14.90 7.77 0.38
C LYS A 192 15.59 9.13 0.28
N ARG A 193 15.73 9.85 1.39
CA ARG A 193 16.35 11.20 1.44
C ARG A 193 17.76 11.27 0.81
N GLY A 194 18.46 10.15 0.63
CA GLY A 194 19.75 10.10 -0.06
C GLY A 194 19.65 10.19 -1.59
N ASP A 195 18.54 9.75 -2.19
CA ASP A 195 18.43 9.57 -3.63
C ASP A 195 18.19 10.91 -4.36
N TYR A 196 17.42 11.83 -3.77
CA TYR A 196 17.17 13.14 -4.37
C TYR A 196 18.41 14.05 -4.37
N GLN A 197 19.27 13.95 -3.35
CA GLN A 197 20.49 14.76 -3.27
C GLN A 197 21.46 14.42 -4.41
N LEU A 198 21.49 13.16 -4.84
CA LEU A 198 22.25 12.75 -6.00
C LEU A 198 21.67 13.36 -7.28
N ILE A 199 20.34 13.36 -7.43
CA ILE A 199 19.68 13.98 -8.60
C ILE A 199 19.99 15.48 -8.67
N VAL A 200 19.93 16.21 -7.55
CA VAL A 200 20.32 17.63 -7.50
C VAL A 200 21.78 17.83 -7.91
N LYS A 201 22.71 17.04 -7.36
CA LYS A 201 24.14 17.10 -7.72
C LYS A 201 24.38 16.81 -9.20
N TYR A 202 23.68 15.82 -9.76
CA TYR A 202 23.76 15.53 -11.20
C TYR A 202 23.17 16.66 -12.04
N GLY A 203 22.09 17.30 -11.59
CA GLY A 203 21.52 18.47 -12.24
C GLY A 203 22.50 19.66 -12.26
N GLU A 204 23.13 19.97 -11.13
CA GLU A 204 24.20 20.98 -11.05
C GLU A 204 25.38 20.64 -11.97
N PHE A 205 25.78 19.37 -12.01
CA PHE A 205 26.85 18.89 -12.88
C PHE A 205 26.52 19.04 -14.37
N LEU A 206 25.29 18.73 -14.78
CA LEU A 206 24.82 18.92 -16.15
C LEU A 206 24.73 20.40 -16.52
N ALA A 207 24.26 21.26 -15.62
CA ALA A 207 24.22 22.70 -15.83
C ALA A 207 25.62 23.30 -16.03
N ALA A 208 26.65 22.74 -15.40
CA ALA A 208 28.03 23.16 -15.58
C ALA A 208 28.63 22.78 -16.96
N GLN A 209 28.02 21.84 -17.69
CA GLN A 209 28.57 21.27 -18.93
C GLN A 209 27.55 21.24 -20.07
N PRO A 210 27.52 22.26 -20.96
CA PRO A 210 26.49 22.39 -21.99
C PRO A 210 26.54 21.28 -23.06
N GLU A 211 27.71 20.69 -23.33
CA GLU A 211 27.84 19.57 -24.28
C GLU A 211 27.16 18.29 -23.78
N LEU A 212 27.31 17.98 -22.48
CA LEU A 212 26.61 16.85 -21.86
C LEU A 212 25.11 17.08 -21.79
N MET A 213 24.68 18.32 -21.58
CA MET A 213 23.27 18.69 -21.59
C MET A 213 22.63 18.44 -22.97
N GLN A 214 23.31 18.82 -24.06
CA GLN A 214 22.84 18.54 -25.42
C GLN A 214 22.75 17.03 -25.71
N LEU A 215 23.72 16.24 -25.24
CA LEU A 215 23.68 14.79 -25.36
C LEU A 215 22.54 14.18 -24.55
N ALA A 216 22.32 14.64 -23.32
CA ALA A 216 21.23 14.19 -22.47
C ALA A 216 19.86 14.52 -23.07
N GLU A 217 19.72 15.70 -23.69
CA GLU A 217 18.50 16.11 -24.39
C GLU A 217 18.23 15.24 -25.64
N GLN A 218 19.26 14.98 -26.44
CA GLN A 218 19.15 14.09 -27.60
C GLN A 218 18.77 12.66 -27.18
N LEU A 219 19.38 12.14 -26.10
CA LEU A 219 19.05 10.83 -25.54
C LEU A 219 17.63 10.79 -24.96
N GLY A 220 17.19 11.84 -24.25
CA GLY A 220 15.85 11.96 -23.69
C GLY A 220 14.76 11.93 -24.77
N ARG A 221 14.91 12.77 -25.80
CA ARG A 221 13.99 12.82 -26.96
C ARG A 221 13.97 11.50 -27.75
N SER A 222 15.12 10.82 -27.85
CA SER A 222 15.20 9.52 -28.55
C SER A 222 14.43 8.40 -27.85
N ARG A 223 14.27 8.48 -26.52
CA ARG A 223 13.48 7.51 -25.74
C ARG A 223 11.97 7.80 -25.82
N GLU A 224 11.56 9.06 -25.80
CA GLU A 224 10.15 9.43 -26.04
C GLU A 224 9.68 9.03 -27.45
N ALA A 225 10.56 9.15 -28.46
CA ALA A 225 10.29 8.69 -29.82
C ALA A 225 10.18 7.15 -29.94
N LYS A 226 10.76 6.38 -29.02
CA LYS A 226 10.65 4.91 -28.97
C LYS A 226 9.52 4.42 -28.07
N SER A 227 9.03 5.23 -27.13
CA SER A 227 7.96 4.85 -26.20
C SER A 227 6.54 5.01 -26.77
N VAL A 228 6.35 4.81 -28.08
CA VAL A 228 5.06 4.38 -28.60
C VAL A 228 5.09 2.86 -28.58
N PRO A 229 4.29 2.17 -27.75
CA PRO A 229 4.21 0.72 -27.82
C PRO A 229 3.63 0.34 -29.19
N LYS A 230 4.50 0.11 -30.17
CA LYS A 230 4.16 -0.62 -31.38
C LYS A 230 3.79 -2.01 -30.93
N LYS A 231 2.48 -2.32 -30.95
CA LYS A 231 1.94 -3.65 -30.67
C LYS A 231 2.51 -4.74 -31.59
N ASP A 232 3.15 -4.35 -32.69
CA ASP A 232 3.80 -5.25 -33.66
C ASP A 232 5.21 -4.73 -34.00
N ALA A 233 6.18 -5.00 -33.13
CA ALA A 233 7.60 -4.94 -33.52
C ALA A 233 7.98 -6.29 -34.15
N PRO A 234 8.52 -6.35 -35.38
CA PRO A 234 8.99 -7.60 -35.95
C PRO A 234 10.13 -8.15 -35.10
N MET A 235 10.10 -9.45 -34.82
CA MET A 235 11.12 -10.13 -34.01
C MET A 235 12.46 -10.12 -34.75
N GLU A 236 13.52 -9.61 -34.11
CA GLU A 236 14.89 -9.82 -34.57
C GLU A 236 15.50 -11.01 -33.83
N THR A 237 16.20 -11.86 -34.57
CA THR A 237 16.88 -13.04 -34.05
C THR A 237 18.22 -12.63 -33.45
N PHE A 238 18.35 -12.75 -32.13
CA PHE A 238 19.65 -12.59 -31.47
C PHE A 238 20.41 -13.92 -31.51
N ARG A 239 21.64 -13.89 -32.04
CA ARG A 239 22.52 -15.06 -32.07
C ARG A 239 23.30 -15.14 -30.77
N THR A 240 22.97 -16.10 -29.91
CA THR A 240 23.75 -16.39 -28.71
C THR A 240 24.26 -17.82 -28.78
N LEU A 241 25.59 -17.97 -28.73
CA LEU A 241 26.25 -19.28 -28.67
C LEU A 241 26.15 -19.81 -27.23
N VAL A 242 25.29 -20.80 -26.99
CA VAL A 242 25.16 -21.50 -25.70
C VAL A 242 25.67 -22.93 -25.87
N ARG A 243 26.48 -23.40 -24.91
CA ARG A 243 26.99 -24.77 -24.88
C ARG A 243 25.96 -25.70 -24.26
N GLU A 244 25.37 -26.58 -25.07
CA GLU A 244 24.58 -27.72 -24.57
C GLU A 244 25.34 -29.02 -24.85
N PRO A 245 25.42 -29.96 -23.88
CA PRO A 245 26.00 -31.27 -24.12
C PRO A 245 25.09 -32.11 -25.02
N ALA A 246 25.65 -32.64 -26.12
CA ALA A 246 24.90 -33.38 -27.13
C ALA A 246 24.26 -34.66 -26.57
N THR A 247 22.99 -34.88 -26.93
CA THR A 247 22.16 -36.01 -26.50
C THR A 247 22.45 -37.31 -27.26
N VAL A 248 23.48 -37.34 -28.13
CA VAL A 248 23.78 -38.48 -29.02
C VAL A 248 25.20 -39.01 -28.75
N PRO A 249 25.37 -40.34 -28.53
CA PRO A 249 26.66 -40.91 -28.18
C PRO A 249 27.51 -41.19 -29.42
N GLU A 250 28.59 -40.41 -29.66
CA GLU A 250 29.47 -40.61 -30.82
C GLU A 250 30.79 -41.35 -30.53
N GLN A 251 31.38 -41.26 -29.33
CA GLN A 251 32.55 -42.11 -29.00
C GLN A 251 32.77 -42.20 -27.48
N VAL A 252 33.09 -43.40 -26.99
CA VAL A 252 33.47 -43.64 -25.58
C VAL A 252 34.96 -43.38 -25.44
N ASP A 253 35.32 -42.35 -24.68
CA ASP A 253 36.71 -41.90 -24.52
C ASP A 253 37.29 -42.19 -23.12
N GLY A 254 36.52 -42.86 -22.24
CA GLY A 254 37.04 -43.37 -20.98
C GLY A 254 35.99 -43.71 -19.92
N ILE A 255 36.46 -43.87 -18.68
CA ILE A 255 35.64 -44.13 -17.49
C ILE A 255 35.79 -42.94 -16.52
N GLN A 256 34.70 -42.48 -15.94
CA GLN A 256 34.66 -41.40 -14.95
C GLN A 256 33.76 -41.76 -13.76
N GLN A 257 34.04 -41.20 -12.58
CA GLN A 257 33.12 -41.21 -11.44
C GLN A 257 32.06 -40.11 -11.59
N SER A 258 30.78 -40.50 -11.60
CA SER A 258 29.63 -39.62 -11.74
C SER A 258 28.40 -40.22 -11.04
N ASP A 259 27.27 -39.52 -11.07
CA ASP A 259 25.95 -39.96 -10.61
C ASP A 259 24.99 -40.31 -11.77
N ASP A 260 25.49 -40.36 -13.01
CA ASP A 260 24.67 -40.64 -14.20
C ASP A 260 24.30 -42.12 -14.33
N ILE A 261 23.09 -42.45 -13.88
CA ILE A 261 22.53 -43.81 -13.85
C ILE A 261 22.47 -44.44 -15.25
N LEU A 262 22.27 -43.62 -16.29
CA LEU A 262 22.04 -44.12 -17.64
C LEU A 262 23.32 -44.67 -18.31
N ARG A 263 24.49 -44.34 -17.76
CA ARG A 263 25.81 -44.65 -18.36
C ARG A 263 26.70 -45.47 -17.45
N LEU A 264 26.11 -46.14 -16.46
CA LEU A 264 26.83 -46.97 -15.49
C LEU A 264 27.57 -48.13 -16.16
N LEU A 265 28.74 -48.45 -15.63
CA LEU A 265 29.44 -49.66 -16.05
C LEU A 265 28.66 -50.91 -15.59
N PRO A 266 28.66 -52.00 -16.38
CA PRO A 266 28.01 -53.26 -16.00
C PRO A 266 28.35 -53.80 -14.60
N PRO A 267 29.59 -53.63 -14.05
CA PRO A 267 29.89 -54.03 -12.67
C PRO A 267 29.11 -53.24 -11.60
N GLU A 268 28.90 -51.94 -11.78
CA GLU A 268 28.11 -51.14 -10.83
C GLU A 268 26.63 -51.53 -10.90
N LEU A 269 26.11 -51.84 -12.09
CA LEU A 269 24.76 -52.41 -12.23
C LEU A 269 24.63 -53.78 -11.57
N ALA A 270 25.67 -54.62 -11.62
CA ALA A 270 25.66 -55.91 -10.95
C ALA A 270 25.60 -55.79 -9.42
N THR A 271 26.17 -54.73 -8.83
CA THR A 271 26.09 -54.50 -7.38
C THR A 271 24.66 -54.24 -6.89
N LEU A 272 23.82 -53.62 -7.73
CA LEU A 272 22.40 -53.44 -7.43
C LEU A 272 21.62 -54.76 -7.48
N GLY A 273 22.10 -55.75 -8.26
CA GLY A 273 21.49 -57.08 -8.35
C GLY A 273 21.76 -57.99 -7.14
N ILE A 274 22.68 -57.61 -6.25
CA ILE A 274 23.05 -58.39 -5.05
C ILE A 274 22.51 -57.64 -3.82
N THR A 275 21.56 -58.24 -3.11
CA THR A 275 20.82 -57.60 -2.00
C THR A 275 21.72 -57.13 -0.84
N GLU A 276 22.87 -57.75 -0.66
CA GLU A 276 23.86 -57.36 0.37
C GLU A 276 24.66 -56.11 -0.01
N LEU A 277 24.80 -55.80 -1.31
CA LEU A 277 25.62 -54.71 -1.83
C LEU A 277 24.79 -53.50 -2.33
N GLU A 278 23.46 -53.62 -2.31
CA GLU A 278 22.55 -52.57 -2.77
C GLU A 278 22.73 -51.27 -1.96
N TYR A 279 22.96 -51.38 -0.65
CA TYR A 279 23.20 -50.23 0.22
C TYR A 279 24.51 -49.49 -0.11
N GLU A 280 25.56 -50.22 -0.50
CA GLU A 280 26.83 -49.63 -0.94
C GLU A 280 26.66 -48.89 -2.28
N PHE A 281 25.81 -49.40 -3.18
CA PHE A 281 25.46 -48.71 -4.42
C PHE A 281 24.76 -47.38 -4.17
N TYR A 282 23.71 -47.36 -3.33
CA TYR A 282 23.00 -46.11 -3.01
C TYR A 282 23.91 -45.08 -2.33
N ARG A 283 24.80 -45.54 -1.44
CA ARG A 283 25.79 -44.67 -0.81
C ARG A 283 26.70 -44.02 -1.85
N ARG A 284 27.25 -44.79 -2.79
CA ARG A 284 28.13 -44.29 -3.86
C ARG A 284 27.40 -43.38 -4.85
N LEU A 285 26.11 -43.62 -5.10
CA LEU A 285 25.27 -42.75 -5.93
C LEU A 285 25.16 -41.35 -5.32
N VAL A 286 24.90 -41.25 -4.02
CA VAL A 286 24.81 -39.97 -3.30
C VAL A 286 26.18 -39.27 -3.27
N GLU A 287 27.26 -40.02 -3.08
CA GLU A 287 28.63 -39.49 -3.06
C GLU A 287 29.18 -39.16 -4.48
N LYS A 288 28.41 -39.42 -5.55
CA LYS A 288 28.79 -39.26 -6.97
C LYS A 288 30.05 -40.04 -7.39
N GLN A 289 30.24 -41.22 -6.81
CA GLN A 289 31.43 -42.06 -7.02
C GLN A 289 31.18 -43.27 -7.94
N LEU A 290 30.04 -43.35 -8.63
CA LEU A 290 29.73 -44.48 -9.51
C LEU A 290 30.52 -44.39 -10.80
N LEU A 291 31.06 -45.51 -11.26
CA LEU A 291 31.81 -45.58 -12.51
C LEU A 291 30.86 -45.56 -13.71
N THR A 292 31.05 -44.57 -14.57
CA THR A 292 30.25 -44.31 -15.77
C THR A 292 31.15 -44.13 -17.00
N TYR A 293 30.64 -44.46 -18.18
CA TYR A 293 31.34 -44.18 -19.43
C TYR A 293 31.37 -42.68 -19.72
N ARG A 294 32.56 -42.14 -20.02
CA ARG A 294 32.75 -40.75 -20.49
C ARG A 294 32.64 -40.71 -22.01
N LEU A 295 31.77 -39.83 -22.52
CA LEU A 295 31.64 -39.53 -23.94
C LEU A 295 32.28 -38.16 -24.25
N HIS A 296 32.93 -38.03 -25.40
CA HIS A 296 33.37 -36.74 -25.96
C HIS A 296 32.63 -36.44 -27.27
N GLY A 297 32.30 -35.16 -27.45
CA GLY A 297 31.57 -34.61 -28.60
C GLY A 297 31.18 -33.17 -28.30
N GLU A 298 32.08 -32.22 -28.56
CA GLU A 298 31.76 -30.78 -28.56
C GLU A 298 31.33 -30.38 -29.98
N GLU A 299 30.03 -30.30 -30.25
CA GLU A 299 29.54 -29.56 -31.42
C GLU A 299 28.95 -28.22 -30.98
N TRP A 300 29.48 -27.12 -31.54
CA TRP A 300 28.87 -25.80 -31.42
C TRP A 300 27.70 -25.70 -32.39
N ARG A 301 26.48 -25.43 -31.91
CA ARG A 301 25.36 -25.03 -32.76
C ARG A 301 24.76 -23.70 -32.31
N GLU A 302 24.41 -22.88 -33.29
CA GLU A 302 23.81 -21.57 -33.10
C GLU A 302 22.34 -21.74 -32.67
N PHE A 303 21.95 -21.22 -31.51
CA PHE A 303 20.55 -21.12 -31.11
C PHE A 303 19.97 -19.78 -31.58
N PHE A 304 18.82 -19.84 -32.24
CA PHE A 304 18.02 -18.67 -32.57
C PHE A 304 17.07 -18.41 -31.41
N THR A 305 17.25 -17.29 -30.70
CA THR A 305 16.24 -16.80 -29.77
C THR A 305 15.65 -15.51 -30.32
N GLU A 306 14.34 -15.55 -30.55
CA GLU A 306 13.55 -14.36 -30.91
C GLU A 306 13.08 -13.72 -29.62
N GLY A 307 13.51 -12.47 -29.40
CA GLY A 307 13.07 -11.65 -28.27
C GLY A 307 12.53 -10.32 -28.78
N PRO A 308 11.54 -9.71 -28.11
CA PRO A 308 11.07 -8.39 -28.48
C PRO A 308 12.15 -7.35 -28.18
N CYS A 309 12.42 -6.49 -29.17
CA CYS A 309 13.34 -5.36 -29.01
C CYS A 309 12.78 -4.36 -27.98
N GLY A 310 13.64 -3.88 -27.07
CA GLY A 310 13.36 -2.81 -26.13
C GLY A 310 13.51 -1.40 -26.71
#